data_AF-A0A536P575-F1
#
_entry.id   AF-A0A536P575-F1
#
_cell.length_a   1.000
_cell.length_b   1.000
_cell.length_c   1.000
_cell.angle_alpha   90.00
_cell.angle_beta   90.00
_cell.angle_gamma   90.00
#
_symmetry.space_group_name_H-M   'P 1'
#
loop_
_entity.id
_entity.type
_entity.pdbx_description
1 polymer ?
#
loop_
_entity_poly.entity_id
_entity_poly.type
_entity_poly.pdbx_seq_one_letter_code
_entity_poly.pdbx_strand_id
1 'polypeptide(L)'
;LIREQQAVLAYAPQVGAVGLLFDRDFGLVPRAAVYLLGFLGAARLWRARRGHGWELAALALGALLSFAYIADIAYWWADGSPPSRYLLSTVPLLAAAVACGFETILEASRARPALFALLGATVAWSVFVTLVLAIDPGLRYDLAVDIRESGNAGALFTYLGRLVRPEPGLFFPSLVRIDVLSVALSVVWVAVSGALVLPLLAAVLLAASCARGTPNNPLLGAGQSPTAFPIPDYVGIGKYQQLAEVTMPQTFGGVPFVTFVEVQQAKMTSFINQDGPGFVYAYQGTHDFARNDGERVFVVEQGKAVWSDGTDFEHRNPSDQDQRWYLISLRSITQRGAKLPYTAYRIAYQTEDLRTPPAVKKLVHQLGYITMDAGGRPSAHSHGGTESLYVLKGKVELKTNDGRKTQLGVGQGASVNPGVVMQLQVVGDEPVQILAYFVTPEGDPWQTNVQTLP
;
A
#
# COMPACT_ATOMS: atom_id res chain seq x y z
N LEU A 1 -43.17 -0.19 35.63
CA LEU A 1 -42.15 -1.25 35.45
C LEU A 1 -40.89 -0.71 34.76
N ILE A 2 -40.43 0.47 35.19
CA ILE A 2 -39.16 1.10 34.80
C ILE A 2 -38.39 1.24 36.11
N ARG A 3 -38.10 0.11 36.75
CA ARG A 3 -37.35 0.03 38.01
C ARG A 3 -36.33 -1.08 37.81
N GLU A 4 -35.15 -0.62 37.42
CA GLU A 4 -33.88 -1.32 37.18
C GLU A 4 -33.34 -0.79 35.84
N GLN A 5 -32.72 0.40 35.89
CA GLN A 5 -31.81 0.79 34.83
C GLN A 5 -30.66 -0.23 34.87
N GLN A 6 -30.75 -1.28 34.04
CA GLN A 6 -29.64 -2.19 33.83
C GLN A 6 -28.44 -1.33 33.46
N ALA A 7 -27.35 -1.47 34.22
CA ALA A 7 -26.10 -0.83 33.88
C ALA A 7 -25.74 -1.27 32.45
N VAL A 8 -25.80 -0.32 31.52
CA VAL A 8 -25.56 -0.61 30.10
C VAL A 8 -24.13 -1.08 29.91
N LEU A 9 -23.19 -0.54 30.69
CA LEU A 9 -21.79 -0.92 30.69
C LEU A 9 -21.46 -1.85 31.87
N ALA A 10 -20.73 -2.91 31.59
CA ALA A 10 -20.28 -3.92 32.54
C ALA A 10 -18.88 -3.66 33.10
N TYR A 11 -18.12 -2.70 32.53
CA TYR A 11 -16.71 -2.42 32.83
C TYR A 11 -15.82 -3.67 32.76
N ALA A 12 -16.16 -4.58 31.86
CA ALA A 12 -15.49 -5.86 31.66
C ALA A 12 -15.40 -6.23 30.18
N PRO A 13 -14.82 -5.35 29.33
CA PRO A 13 -14.78 -5.53 27.88
C PRO A 13 -14.05 -6.82 27.46
N GLN A 14 -13.16 -7.36 28.29
CA GLN A 14 -12.50 -8.64 28.03
C GLN A 14 -13.49 -9.82 27.95
N VAL A 15 -14.58 -9.80 28.73
CA VAL A 15 -15.58 -10.87 28.72
C VAL A 15 -16.43 -10.75 27.46
N GLY A 16 -16.96 -9.56 27.17
CA GLY A 16 -17.74 -9.34 25.95
C GLY A 16 -16.90 -9.49 24.68
N ALA A 17 -15.60 -9.21 24.70
CA ALA A 17 -14.71 -9.44 23.56
C ALA A 17 -14.58 -10.94 23.23
N VAL A 18 -14.35 -11.77 24.25
CA VAL A 18 -14.34 -13.23 24.08
C VAL A 18 -15.72 -13.70 23.60
N GLY A 19 -16.79 -13.10 24.10
CA GLY A 19 -18.16 -13.41 23.71
C GLY A 19 -18.46 -13.10 22.24
N LEU A 20 -18.22 -11.86 21.83
CA LEU A 20 -18.42 -11.37 20.47
C LEU A 20 -17.63 -12.18 19.44
N LEU A 21 -16.48 -12.72 19.81
CA LEU A 21 -15.64 -13.50 18.89
C LEU A 21 -15.96 -15.00 18.93
N PHE A 22 -16.12 -15.59 20.11
CA PHE A 22 -16.07 -17.04 20.30
C PHE A 22 -17.29 -17.66 20.95
N ASP A 23 -18.22 -16.86 21.50
CA ASP A 23 -19.43 -17.43 22.12
C ASP A 23 -20.18 -18.29 21.11
N ARG A 24 -20.53 -19.50 21.52
CA ARG A 24 -21.26 -20.48 20.73
C ARG A 24 -22.47 -19.86 20.04
N ASP A 25 -23.32 -19.18 20.78
CA ASP A 25 -24.66 -18.76 20.35
C ASP A 25 -24.70 -17.32 19.79
N PHE A 26 -23.68 -16.49 20.07
CA PHE A 26 -23.66 -15.09 19.65
C PHE A 26 -22.36 -14.60 18.99
N GLY A 27 -21.30 -15.39 19.07
CA GLY A 27 -19.97 -15.05 18.57
C GLY A 27 -19.79 -15.14 17.06
N LEU A 28 -18.78 -14.44 16.55
CA LEU A 28 -18.46 -14.34 15.13
C LEU A 28 -17.89 -15.64 14.55
N VAL A 29 -16.88 -16.22 15.19
CA VAL A 29 -16.12 -17.36 14.68
C VAL A 29 -16.97 -18.63 14.48
N PRO A 30 -17.89 -19.01 15.39
CA PRO A 30 -18.75 -20.17 15.17
C PRO A 30 -19.58 -20.09 13.88
N ARG A 31 -19.86 -18.88 13.39
CA ARG A 31 -20.69 -18.64 12.19
C ARG A 31 -19.86 -18.32 10.95
N ALA A 32 -18.76 -17.60 11.15
CA ALA A 32 -17.90 -17.11 10.09
C ALA A 32 -16.43 -17.36 10.47
N ALA A 33 -16.05 -18.64 10.50
CA ALA A 33 -14.71 -19.08 10.88
C ALA A 33 -13.60 -18.49 10.00
N VAL A 34 -13.92 -17.98 8.80
CA VAL A 34 -12.98 -17.25 7.94
C VAL A 34 -12.34 -16.06 8.66
N TYR A 35 -13.02 -15.45 9.65
CA TYR A 35 -12.44 -14.37 10.44
C TYR A 35 -11.29 -14.80 11.37
N LEU A 36 -11.07 -16.11 11.58
CA LEU A 36 -9.85 -16.60 12.24
C LEU A 36 -8.59 -16.23 11.44
N LEU A 37 -8.71 -16.11 10.12
CA LEU A 37 -7.61 -15.64 9.27
C LEU A 37 -7.21 -14.19 9.58
N GLY A 38 -8.11 -13.41 10.18
CA GLY A 38 -7.79 -12.07 10.67
C GLY A 38 -6.70 -12.07 11.73
N PHE A 39 -6.68 -13.05 12.63
CA PHE A 39 -5.60 -13.21 13.62
C PHE A 39 -4.27 -13.55 12.96
N LEU A 40 -4.29 -14.44 11.96
CA LEU A 40 -3.10 -14.78 11.18
C LEU A 40 -2.57 -13.56 10.42
N GLY A 41 -3.47 -12.77 9.83
CA GLY A 41 -3.13 -11.56 9.10
C GLY A 41 -2.75 -10.37 9.97
N ALA A 42 -3.02 -10.39 11.28
CA ALA A 42 -2.70 -9.29 12.19
C ALA A 42 -1.22 -8.93 12.19
N ALA A 43 -0.33 -9.93 12.08
CA ALA A 43 1.12 -9.72 11.99
C ALA A 43 1.50 -8.92 10.74
N ARG A 44 0.90 -9.26 9.61
CA ARG A 44 1.13 -8.61 8.33
C ARG A 44 0.48 -7.25 8.26
N LEU A 45 -0.74 -7.11 8.80
CA LEU A 45 -1.43 -5.83 8.94
C LEU A 45 -0.62 -4.86 9.81
N TRP A 46 -0.03 -5.35 10.91
CA TRP A 46 0.89 -4.57 11.73
C TRP A 46 2.16 -4.18 10.98
N ARG A 47 2.72 -5.05 10.14
CA ARG A 47 3.88 -4.68 9.29
C ARG A 47 3.49 -3.65 8.24
N ALA A 48 2.28 -3.75 7.68
CA ALA A 48 1.72 -2.80 6.73
C ALA A 48 1.52 -1.39 7.32
N ARG A 49 1.46 -1.23 8.65
CA ARG A 49 1.45 0.09 9.32
C ARG A 49 2.62 1.00 8.92
N ARG A 50 3.73 0.42 8.43
CA ARG A 50 4.87 1.20 7.96
C ARG A 50 4.57 1.98 6.67
N GLY A 51 3.63 1.50 5.85
CA GLY A 51 3.18 2.16 4.62
C GLY A 51 1.76 2.77 4.71
N HIS A 52 0.91 2.20 5.57
CA HIS A 52 -0.51 2.57 5.73
C HIS A 52 -0.87 2.94 7.17
N GLY A 53 0.06 3.57 7.89
CA GLY A 53 -0.07 3.77 9.34
C GLY A 53 -1.30 4.59 9.75
N TRP A 54 -1.62 5.64 9.00
CA TRP A 54 -2.75 6.52 9.32
C TRP A 54 -4.09 5.93 8.84
N GLU A 55 -4.13 5.21 7.72
CA GLU A 55 -5.31 4.48 7.25
C GLU A 55 -5.64 3.38 8.24
N LEU A 56 -4.65 2.57 8.61
CA LEU A 56 -4.80 1.51 9.56
C LEU A 56 -5.09 2.07 10.95
N ALA A 57 -4.54 3.22 11.34
CA ALA A 57 -4.90 3.88 12.58
C ALA A 57 -6.35 4.39 12.56
N ALA A 58 -6.83 4.99 11.47
CA ALA A 58 -8.21 5.46 11.36
C ALA A 58 -9.20 4.28 11.35
N LEU A 59 -8.89 3.25 10.58
CA LEU A 59 -9.65 1.99 10.49
C LEU A 59 -9.67 1.28 11.84
N ALA A 60 -8.50 1.15 12.50
CA ALA A 60 -8.37 0.51 13.79
C ALA A 60 -8.99 1.36 14.90
N LEU A 61 -8.86 2.68 14.90
CA LEU A 61 -9.45 3.53 15.92
C LEU A 61 -10.97 3.41 15.90
N GLY A 62 -11.59 3.53 14.73
CA GLY A 62 -13.04 3.37 14.59
C GLY A 62 -13.50 1.95 14.98
N ALA A 63 -12.85 0.93 14.43
CA ALA A 63 -13.22 -0.46 14.68
C ALA A 63 -12.97 -0.89 16.13
N LEU A 64 -11.82 -0.56 16.72
CA LEU A 64 -11.44 -0.96 18.09
C LEU A 64 -12.23 -0.17 19.15
N LEU A 65 -12.49 1.13 18.95
CA LEU A 65 -13.34 1.88 19.88
C LEU A 65 -14.77 1.35 19.84
N SER A 66 -15.32 1.09 18.64
CA SER A 66 -16.65 0.49 18.50
C SER A 66 -16.69 -0.90 19.13
N PHE A 67 -15.70 -1.75 18.85
CA PHE A 67 -15.59 -3.09 19.41
C PHE A 67 -15.49 -3.06 20.93
N ALA A 68 -14.61 -2.22 21.48
CA ALA A 68 -14.41 -2.10 22.93
C ALA A 68 -15.69 -1.58 23.62
N TYR A 69 -16.37 -0.60 23.03
CA TYR A 69 -17.64 -0.11 23.53
C TYR A 69 -18.70 -1.23 23.56
N ILE A 70 -18.89 -1.95 22.46
CA ILE A 70 -19.88 -3.04 22.37
C ILE A 70 -19.51 -4.18 23.33
N ALA A 71 -18.23 -4.54 23.40
CA ALA A 71 -17.72 -5.58 24.30
C ALA A 71 -17.96 -5.22 25.77
N ASP A 72 -18.05 -3.93 26.09
CA ASP A 72 -18.36 -3.47 27.43
C ASP A 72 -19.88 -3.40 27.70
N ILE A 73 -20.73 -3.57 26.70
CA ILE A 73 -22.19 -3.58 26.91
C ILE A 73 -22.57 -4.86 27.65
N ALA A 74 -23.34 -4.72 28.75
CA ALA A 74 -23.76 -5.84 29.60
C ALA A 74 -24.55 -6.91 28.84
N TYR A 75 -25.18 -6.55 27.73
CA TYR A 75 -25.91 -7.41 26.79
C TYR A 75 -25.28 -7.40 25.39
N TRP A 76 -23.94 -7.49 25.32
CA TRP A 76 -23.17 -7.55 24.06
C TRP A 76 -23.69 -8.62 23.05
N TRP A 77 -24.38 -9.65 23.53
CA TRP A 77 -25.03 -10.71 22.72
C TRP A 77 -26.25 -10.24 21.94
N ALA A 78 -26.71 -9.01 22.15
CA ALA A 78 -27.60 -8.33 21.21
C ALA A 78 -28.99 -9.00 21.09
N ASP A 79 -29.56 -9.45 22.22
CA ASP A 79 -30.77 -10.27 22.40
C ASP A 79 -31.85 -10.16 21.30
N GLY A 80 -32.41 -11.29 20.86
CA GLY A 80 -33.59 -11.34 19.97
C GLY A 80 -33.34 -10.81 18.55
N SER A 81 -32.08 -10.78 18.12
CA SER A 81 -31.73 -10.26 16.79
C SER A 81 -30.41 -10.86 16.31
N PRO A 82 -30.07 -10.73 15.00
CA PRO A 82 -29.00 -11.53 14.42
C PRO A 82 -27.66 -11.39 15.16
N PRO A 83 -26.98 -12.51 15.46
CA PRO A 83 -25.71 -12.53 16.16
C PRO A 83 -24.62 -11.83 15.35
N SER A 84 -23.60 -11.35 16.06
CA SER A 84 -22.44 -10.66 15.48
C SER A 84 -22.74 -9.36 14.70
N ARG A 85 -24.00 -8.89 14.63
CA ARG A 85 -24.36 -7.66 13.90
C ARG A 85 -23.65 -6.42 14.43
N TYR A 86 -23.35 -6.38 15.73
CA TYR A 86 -22.62 -5.27 16.32
C TYR A 86 -21.19 -5.16 15.80
N LEU A 87 -20.67 -6.22 15.17
CA LEU A 87 -19.35 -6.22 14.55
C LEU A 87 -19.36 -5.61 13.14
N LEU A 88 -20.50 -5.13 12.62
CA LEU A 88 -20.58 -4.52 11.29
C LEU A 88 -19.58 -3.35 11.13
N SER A 89 -19.44 -2.51 12.15
CA SER A 89 -18.46 -1.41 12.18
C SER A 89 -17.01 -1.89 12.17
N THR A 90 -16.76 -3.14 12.57
CA THR A 90 -15.43 -3.75 12.59
C THR A 90 -15.11 -4.49 11.29
N VAL A 91 -16.10 -4.75 10.43
CA VAL A 91 -15.93 -5.49 9.17
C VAL A 91 -14.83 -4.92 8.28
N PRO A 92 -14.68 -3.59 8.09
CA PRO A 92 -13.58 -3.06 7.27
C PRO A 92 -12.19 -3.46 7.78
N LEU A 93 -11.97 -3.38 9.11
CA LEU A 93 -10.72 -3.83 9.74
C LEU A 93 -10.54 -5.34 9.63
N LEU A 94 -11.60 -6.10 9.91
CA LEU A 94 -11.58 -7.56 9.83
C LEU A 94 -11.33 -8.05 8.40
N ALA A 95 -11.89 -7.39 7.38
CA ALA A 95 -11.67 -7.72 5.97
C ALA A 95 -10.21 -7.49 5.57
N ALA A 96 -9.63 -6.36 5.97
CA ALA A 96 -8.20 -6.08 5.75
C ALA A 96 -7.31 -7.11 6.48
N ALA A 97 -7.66 -7.47 7.71
CA ALA A 97 -6.94 -8.49 8.48
C ALA A 97 -7.05 -9.87 7.82
N VAL A 98 -8.24 -10.29 7.37
CA VAL A 98 -8.45 -11.57 6.67
C VAL A 98 -7.67 -11.61 5.36
N ALA A 99 -7.70 -10.55 4.55
CA ALA A 99 -6.93 -10.44 3.31
C ALA A 99 -5.41 -10.59 3.58
N CYS A 100 -4.90 -9.93 4.62
CA CYS A 100 -3.53 -10.12 5.08
C CYS A 100 -3.24 -11.56 5.52
N GLY A 101 -4.24 -12.26 6.08
CA GLY A 101 -4.17 -13.68 6.41
C GLY A 101 -3.99 -14.55 5.18
N PHE A 102 -4.77 -14.30 4.12
CA PHE A 102 -4.60 -14.98 2.83
C PHE A 102 -3.19 -14.79 2.26
N GLU A 103 -2.68 -13.56 2.23
CA GLU A 103 -1.33 -13.28 1.74
C GLU A 103 -0.26 -14.01 2.57
N THR A 104 -0.45 -14.08 3.89
CA THR A 104 0.44 -14.83 4.80
C THR A 104 0.48 -16.32 4.45
N ILE A 105 -0.65 -16.91 4.06
CA ILE A 105 -0.73 -18.32 3.62
C ILE A 105 -0.02 -18.53 2.28
N LEU A 106 -0.15 -17.58 1.34
CA LEU A 106 0.50 -17.66 0.02
C LEU A 106 2.03 -17.62 0.10
N GLU A 107 2.57 -16.85 1.04
CA GLU A 107 4.01 -16.69 1.24
C GLU A 107 4.65 -17.82 2.08
N ALA A 108 3.85 -18.62 2.78
CA ALA A 108 4.33 -19.64 3.70
C ALA A 108 4.82 -20.91 3.00
N SER A 109 6.04 -20.92 2.45
CA SER A 109 6.59 -22.03 1.64
C SER A 109 6.48 -23.43 2.29
N ARG A 110 6.90 -23.60 3.54
CA ARG A 110 6.93 -24.91 4.23
C ARG A 110 5.61 -25.34 4.87
N ALA A 111 4.78 -24.38 5.30
CA ALA A 111 3.50 -24.64 5.96
C ALA A 111 2.29 -24.52 5.01
N ARG A 112 2.54 -24.19 3.73
CA ARG A 112 1.52 -23.96 2.70
C ARG A 112 0.40 -24.99 2.69
N PRO A 113 0.65 -26.31 2.59
CA PRO A 113 -0.45 -27.27 2.46
C PRO A 113 -1.37 -27.30 3.69
N ALA A 114 -0.81 -27.23 4.90
CA ALA A 114 -1.59 -27.20 6.14
C ALA A 114 -2.41 -25.90 6.26
N LEU A 115 -1.82 -24.76 5.91
CA LEU A 115 -2.50 -23.47 5.94
C LEU A 115 -3.59 -23.35 4.85
N PHE A 116 -3.36 -23.94 3.67
CA PHE A 116 -4.39 -24.04 2.62
C PHE A 116 -5.54 -24.96 3.04
N ALA A 117 -5.26 -26.06 3.75
CA ALA A 117 -6.31 -26.91 4.31
C ALA A 117 -7.13 -26.15 5.38
N LEU A 118 -6.46 -25.41 6.26
CA LEU A 118 -7.12 -24.53 7.25
C LEU A 118 -7.98 -23.45 6.57
N LEU A 119 -7.46 -22.82 5.52
CA LEU A 119 -8.21 -21.86 4.71
C LEU A 119 -9.45 -22.52 4.08
N GLY A 120 -9.27 -23.67 3.43
CA GLY A 120 -10.37 -24.42 2.84
C GLY A 120 -11.44 -24.77 3.85
N ALA A 121 -11.05 -25.25 5.04
CA ALA A 121 -11.97 -25.59 6.12
C ALA A 121 -12.74 -24.37 6.66
N THR A 122 -12.05 -23.26 6.92
CA THR A 122 -12.67 -22.03 7.46
C THR A 122 -13.61 -21.37 6.45
N VAL A 123 -13.26 -21.35 5.16
CA VAL A 123 -14.13 -20.86 4.08
C VAL A 123 -15.32 -21.79 3.89
N ALA A 124 -15.10 -23.10 3.78
CA ALA A 124 -16.17 -24.07 3.58
C ALA A 124 -17.18 -24.03 4.74
N TRP A 125 -16.72 -23.94 5.99
CA TRP A 125 -17.58 -23.79 7.15
C TRP A 125 -18.39 -22.49 7.11
N SER A 126 -17.74 -21.36 6.83
CA SER A 126 -18.42 -20.04 6.73
C SER A 126 -19.50 -20.04 5.65
N VAL A 127 -19.19 -20.62 4.47
CA VAL A 127 -20.14 -20.76 3.37
C VAL A 127 -21.29 -21.68 3.76
N PHE A 128 -21.00 -22.82 4.38
CA PHE A 128 -22.03 -23.76 4.84
C PHE A 128 -23.01 -23.11 5.82
N VAL A 129 -22.51 -22.45 6.88
CA VAL A 129 -23.37 -21.75 7.84
C VAL A 129 -24.16 -20.63 7.17
N THR A 130 -23.53 -19.87 6.27
CA THR A 130 -24.22 -18.82 5.50
C THR A 130 -25.38 -19.38 4.68
N LEU A 131 -25.19 -20.52 4.01
CA LEU A 131 -26.24 -21.19 3.24
C LEU A 131 -27.37 -21.69 4.14
N VAL A 132 -27.06 -22.28 5.30
CA VAL A 132 -28.06 -22.71 6.29
C VAL A 132 -28.90 -21.52 6.76
N LEU A 133 -28.27 -20.39 7.09
CA LEU A 133 -28.96 -19.17 7.52
C LEU A 133 -29.70 -18.47 6.37
N ALA A 134 -29.31 -18.68 5.12
CA ALA A 134 -30.04 -18.18 3.95
C ALA A 134 -31.32 -18.99 3.70
N ILE A 135 -31.29 -20.30 3.96
CA ILE A 135 -32.45 -21.21 3.83
C ILE A 135 -33.45 -20.98 4.97
N ASP A 136 -32.97 -20.92 6.22
CA ASP A 136 -33.79 -20.62 7.38
C ASP A 136 -33.20 -19.46 8.20
N PRO A 137 -33.57 -18.21 7.87
CA PRO A 137 -33.13 -17.04 8.60
C PRO A 137 -33.66 -16.98 10.03
N GLY A 138 -34.63 -17.82 10.43
CA GLY A 138 -35.14 -17.90 11.79
C GLY A 138 -34.09 -18.38 12.79
N LEU A 139 -33.14 -19.19 12.32
CA LEU A 139 -32.06 -19.80 13.12
C LEU A 139 -31.07 -18.79 13.73
N ARG A 140 -31.21 -17.50 13.43
CA ARG A 140 -30.34 -16.42 13.93
C ARG A 140 -30.97 -15.59 15.06
N TYR A 141 -32.21 -15.89 15.46
CA TYR A 141 -32.94 -15.11 16.47
C TYR A 141 -33.00 -15.87 17.79
N ASP A 142 -31.87 -15.91 18.48
CA ASP A 142 -31.77 -16.51 19.82
C ASP A 142 -31.99 -15.46 20.91
N LEU A 143 -32.58 -15.91 22.03
CA LEU A 143 -32.72 -15.14 23.26
C LEU A 143 -31.78 -15.70 24.33
N ALA A 144 -30.98 -14.84 24.94
CA ALA A 144 -30.04 -15.24 25.98
C ALA A 144 -30.76 -15.76 27.23
N VAL A 145 -31.95 -15.22 27.54
CA VAL A 145 -32.80 -15.71 28.63
C VAL A 145 -33.23 -17.15 28.37
N ASP A 146 -33.72 -17.46 27.16
CA ASP A 146 -34.16 -18.81 26.79
C ASP A 146 -32.99 -19.82 26.85
N ILE A 147 -31.81 -19.42 26.41
CA ILE A 147 -30.60 -20.26 26.48
C ILE A 147 -30.21 -20.53 27.95
N ARG A 148 -30.31 -19.52 28.83
CA ARG A 148 -30.03 -19.67 30.27
C ARG A 148 -31.03 -20.59 30.96
N GLU A 149 -32.32 -20.42 30.66
CA GLU A 149 -33.40 -21.16 31.31
C GLU A 149 -33.50 -22.61 30.81
N SER A 150 -33.38 -22.81 29.50
CA SER A 150 -33.49 -24.15 28.90
C SER A 150 -32.22 -24.99 29.01
N GLY A 151 -31.05 -24.33 29.14
CA GLY A 151 -29.74 -24.97 29.14
C GLY A 151 -29.30 -25.52 27.77
N ASN A 152 -30.12 -25.35 26.73
CA ASN A 152 -29.86 -25.84 25.37
C ASN A 152 -28.91 -24.91 24.59
N ALA A 153 -28.40 -25.40 23.46
CA ALA A 153 -27.71 -24.55 22.49
C ALA A 153 -28.71 -23.67 21.72
N GLY A 154 -28.23 -22.59 21.11
CA GLY A 154 -29.03 -21.74 20.25
C GLY A 154 -29.60 -22.48 19.04
N ALA A 155 -30.59 -21.88 18.37
CA ALA A 155 -31.37 -22.48 17.30
C ALA A 155 -30.49 -23.06 16.19
N LEU A 156 -29.43 -22.33 15.77
CA LEU A 156 -28.49 -22.80 14.76
C LEU A 156 -27.81 -24.12 15.15
N PHE A 157 -27.23 -24.20 16.35
CA PHE A 157 -26.46 -25.39 16.75
C PHE A 157 -27.37 -26.55 17.12
N THR A 158 -28.55 -26.28 17.66
CA THR A 158 -29.61 -27.29 17.82
C THR A 158 -30.03 -27.88 16.48
N TYR A 159 -30.18 -27.05 15.44
CA TYR A 159 -30.49 -27.49 14.08
C TYR A 159 -29.35 -28.30 13.48
N LEU A 160 -28.12 -27.79 13.51
CA LEU A 160 -26.94 -28.48 12.97
C LEU A 160 -26.66 -29.80 13.70
N GLY A 161 -26.90 -29.89 15.00
CA GLY A 161 -26.77 -31.11 15.79
C GLY A 161 -27.70 -32.24 15.34
N ARG A 162 -28.77 -31.95 14.58
CA ARG A 162 -29.62 -32.97 13.95
C ARG A 162 -28.99 -33.55 12.70
N LEU A 163 -28.09 -32.80 12.04
CA LEU A 163 -27.44 -33.15 10.77
C LEU A 163 -26.03 -33.69 10.96
N VAL A 164 -25.29 -33.16 11.94
CA VAL A 164 -23.87 -33.44 12.18
C VAL A 164 -23.64 -33.77 13.66
N ARG A 165 -22.96 -34.89 13.91
CA ARG A 165 -22.56 -35.34 15.26
C ARG A 165 -21.04 -35.54 15.33
N PRO A 166 -20.37 -35.13 16.44
CA PRO A 166 -20.92 -34.38 17.57
C PRO A 166 -21.42 -32.99 17.15
N GLU A 167 -22.30 -32.40 17.96
CA GLU A 167 -22.86 -31.07 17.66
C GLU A 167 -21.72 -30.04 17.55
N PRO A 168 -21.60 -29.30 16.43
CA PRO A 168 -20.48 -28.38 16.22
C PRO A 168 -20.36 -27.27 17.28
N GLY A 169 -21.47 -26.90 17.91
CA GLY A 169 -21.49 -25.87 18.96
C GLY A 169 -20.68 -26.24 20.19
N LEU A 170 -20.46 -27.52 20.45
CA LEU A 170 -19.72 -28.02 21.62
C LEU A 170 -18.23 -27.64 21.62
N PHE A 171 -17.69 -27.22 20.47
CA PHE A 171 -16.31 -26.76 20.35
C PHE A 171 -16.13 -25.28 20.72
N PHE A 172 -17.21 -24.58 21.08
CA PHE A 172 -17.20 -23.16 21.40
C PHE A 172 -17.71 -22.91 22.83
N PRO A 173 -17.14 -21.93 23.56
CA PRO A 173 -17.61 -21.59 24.89
C PRO A 173 -19.01 -20.97 24.85
N SER A 174 -19.80 -21.12 25.91
CA SER A 174 -20.96 -20.26 26.16
C SER A 174 -20.62 -19.27 27.27
N LEU A 175 -20.66 -17.98 26.98
CA LEU A 175 -20.53 -16.89 27.95
C LEU A 175 -21.90 -16.42 28.47
N VAL A 176 -22.97 -16.84 27.81
CA VAL A 176 -24.34 -16.68 28.31
C VAL A 176 -24.64 -17.69 29.42
N ARG A 177 -24.08 -18.91 29.32
CA ARG A 177 -24.11 -19.96 30.34
C ARG A 177 -22.68 -20.40 30.70
N ILE A 178 -22.17 -19.83 31.78
CA ILE A 178 -20.80 -20.09 32.22
C ILE A 178 -20.75 -21.39 33.03
N ASP A 179 -19.98 -22.36 32.54
CA ASP A 179 -19.55 -23.56 33.26
C ASP A 179 -18.04 -23.78 33.08
N VAL A 180 -17.50 -24.81 33.75
CA VAL A 180 -16.06 -25.12 33.73
C VAL A 180 -15.55 -25.38 32.30
N LEU A 181 -16.35 -26.04 31.47
CA LEU A 181 -15.99 -26.34 30.08
C LEU A 181 -15.99 -25.06 29.24
N SER A 182 -16.97 -24.18 29.41
CA SER A 182 -17.02 -22.87 28.76
C SER A 182 -15.80 -22.01 29.10
N VAL A 183 -15.34 -22.04 30.37
CA VAL A 183 -14.11 -21.32 30.77
C VAL A 183 -12.89 -21.95 30.08
N ALA A 184 -12.77 -23.28 30.09
CA ALA A 184 -11.66 -23.97 29.43
C ALA A 184 -11.61 -23.70 27.92
N LEU A 185 -12.75 -23.78 27.23
CA LEU A 185 -12.87 -23.48 25.80
C LEU A 185 -12.55 -22.02 25.49
N SER A 186 -12.93 -21.07 26.36
CA SER A 186 -12.56 -19.66 26.22
C SER A 186 -11.04 -19.48 26.24
N VAL A 187 -10.35 -20.13 27.19
CA VAL A 187 -8.88 -20.10 27.28
C VAL A 187 -8.24 -20.72 26.04
N VAL A 188 -8.77 -21.85 25.55
CA VAL A 188 -8.28 -22.52 24.34
C VAL A 188 -8.40 -21.60 23.12
N TRP A 189 -9.55 -20.97 22.90
CA TRP A 189 -9.75 -20.08 21.75
C TRP A 189 -8.91 -18.81 21.81
N VAL A 190 -8.70 -18.25 23.00
CA VAL A 190 -7.75 -17.15 23.21
C VAL A 190 -6.32 -17.60 22.90
N ALA A 191 -5.91 -18.79 23.34
CA ALA A 191 -4.60 -19.35 23.05
C ALA A 191 -4.39 -19.64 21.56
N VAL A 192 -5.40 -20.21 20.87
CA VAL A 192 -5.39 -20.43 19.41
C VAL A 192 -5.22 -19.11 18.68
N SER A 193 -5.99 -18.09 19.05
CA SER A 193 -5.91 -16.76 18.45
C SER A 193 -4.55 -16.11 18.70
N GLY A 194 -4.03 -16.21 19.92
CA GLY A 194 -2.68 -15.76 20.27
C GLY A 194 -1.60 -16.48 19.45
N ALA A 195 -1.74 -17.80 19.25
CA ALA A 195 -0.82 -18.59 18.45
C ALA A 195 -0.80 -18.18 16.97
N LEU A 196 -1.97 -17.85 16.42
CA LEU A 196 -2.07 -17.30 15.05
C LEU A 196 -1.41 -15.92 14.93
N VAL A 197 -1.35 -15.15 16.02
CA VAL A 197 -0.67 -13.85 16.08
C VAL A 197 0.85 -13.96 16.36
N LEU A 198 1.37 -15.10 16.86
CA LEU A 198 2.79 -15.26 17.25
C LEU A 198 3.87 -14.87 16.21
N PRO A 199 3.66 -14.93 14.87
CA PRO A 199 4.60 -14.35 13.90
C PRO A 199 4.88 -12.85 14.10
N LEU A 200 4.00 -12.15 14.84
CA LEU A 200 4.13 -10.77 15.29
C LEU A 200 5.04 -10.63 16.52
N LEU A 201 4.84 -11.49 17.54
CA LEU A 201 5.52 -11.39 18.84
C LEU A 201 7.03 -11.66 18.72
N ALA A 202 7.44 -12.63 17.90
CA ALA A 202 8.85 -12.88 17.62
C ALA A 202 9.54 -11.67 16.94
N ALA A 203 8.86 -11.02 15.98
CA ALA A 203 9.38 -9.85 15.27
C ALA A 203 9.45 -8.59 16.16
N VAL A 204 8.52 -8.41 17.10
CA VAL A 204 8.49 -7.29 18.04
C VAL A 204 9.55 -7.45 19.14
N LEU A 205 9.76 -8.65 19.67
CA LEU A 205 10.79 -8.93 20.68
C LEU A 205 12.21 -8.83 20.09
N LEU A 206 12.43 -9.27 18.83
CA LEU A 206 13.69 -9.07 18.12
C LEU A 206 13.97 -7.58 17.83
N ALA A 207 12.95 -6.80 17.48
CA ALA A 207 13.09 -5.35 17.25
C ALA A 207 13.34 -4.55 18.54
N ALA A 208 12.74 -4.95 19.67
CA ALA A 208 12.97 -4.33 20.98
C ALA A 208 14.36 -4.65 21.55
N SER A 209 14.95 -5.79 21.16
CA SER A 209 16.30 -6.21 21.57
C SER A 209 17.42 -5.46 20.83
N CYS A 210 17.10 -4.83 19.69
CA CYS A 210 18.07 -4.05 18.89
C CYS A 210 18.00 -2.54 19.15
N ALA A 211 17.13 -2.06 20.04
CA ALA A 211 17.02 -0.65 20.39
C ALA A 211 17.96 -0.27 21.55
N ARG A 212 19.27 -0.27 21.30
CA ARG A 212 20.19 0.63 22.00
C ARG A 212 20.78 1.59 20.98
N GLY A 213 20.59 2.89 21.24
CA GLY A 213 21.04 3.96 20.38
C GLY A 213 22.54 3.92 20.13
N THR A 214 22.93 4.28 18.91
CA THR A 214 24.31 4.51 18.52
C THR A 214 24.43 5.88 17.84
N PRO A 215 25.64 6.46 17.73
CA PRO A 215 25.88 7.86 17.33
C PRO A 215 25.38 8.30 15.94
N ASN A 216 24.74 7.40 15.17
CA ASN A 216 24.40 7.57 13.76
C ASN A 216 23.00 8.16 13.50
N ASN A 217 22.32 8.69 14.51
CA ASN A 217 20.97 9.24 14.32
C ASN A 217 20.86 10.67 14.88
N PRO A 218 21.42 11.68 14.20
CA PRO A 218 21.19 13.07 14.56
C PRO A 218 19.71 13.43 14.30
N LEU A 219 19.15 14.29 15.15
CA LEU A 219 17.87 14.93 14.89
C LEU A 219 18.06 15.90 13.70
N LEU A 220 17.48 15.56 12.55
CA LEU A 220 17.53 16.39 11.35
C LEU A 220 16.32 17.34 11.29
N GLY A 221 16.55 18.54 10.75
CA GLY A 221 15.50 19.54 10.55
C GLY A 221 14.54 19.15 9.41
N ALA A 222 13.37 19.79 9.38
CA ALA A 222 12.37 19.56 8.33
C ALA A 222 12.98 19.78 6.93
N GLY A 223 12.85 18.79 6.04
CA GLY A 223 13.36 18.84 4.66
C GLY A 223 14.72 18.15 4.42
N GLN A 224 15.30 17.51 5.44
CA GLN A 224 16.51 16.69 5.27
C GLN A 224 16.17 15.19 5.28
N SER A 225 16.56 14.48 4.21
CA SER A 225 16.49 13.01 4.16
C SER A 225 17.72 12.40 4.85
N PRO A 226 17.55 11.35 5.69
CA PRO A 226 18.64 10.73 6.44
C PRO A 226 19.59 9.88 5.59
N THR A 227 19.39 9.79 4.27
CA THR A 227 20.26 9.04 3.36
C THR A 227 20.50 9.89 2.12
N ALA A 228 21.78 10.15 1.79
CA ALA A 228 22.11 10.39 0.39
C ALA A 228 21.62 9.17 -0.40
N PHE A 229 20.93 9.40 -1.52
CA PHE A 229 20.43 8.29 -2.35
C PHE A 229 21.60 7.36 -2.69
N PRO A 230 21.50 6.06 -2.38
CA PRO A 230 22.58 5.13 -2.71
C PRO A 230 22.75 5.13 -4.23
N ILE A 231 23.96 5.43 -4.71
CA ILE A 231 24.30 5.24 -6.12
C ILE A 231 24.19 3.74 -6.38
N PRO A 232 23.40 3.28 -7.37
CA PRO A 232 23.26 1.86 -7.66
C PRO A 232 24.63 1.23 -7.93
N ASP A 233 24.91 0.07 -7.34
CA ASP A 233 26.06 -0.75 -7.75
C ASP A 233 25.79 -1.28 -9.16
N TYR A 234 26.49 -0.72 -10.14
CA TYR A 234 26.44 -1.19 -11.53
C TYR A 234 27.31 -2.43 -11.68
N VAL A 235 26.76 -3.49 -12.28
CA VAL A 235 27.53 -4.69 -12.66
C VAL A 235 27.92 -4.51 -14.13
N GLY A 236 28.89 -3.61 -14.34
CA GLY A 236 29.33 -3.07 -15.64
C GLY A 236 29.73 -1.59 -15.51
N ILE A 237 30.11 -0.92 -16.61
CA ILE A 237 30.39 0.53 -16.60
C ILE A 237 29.07 1.28 -16.85
N GLY A 238 28.38 1.64 -15.77
CA GLY A 238 27.19 2.49 -15.82
C GLY A 238 27.23 3.56 -14.74
N LYS A 239 26.57 4.70 -14.97
CA LYS A 239 26.50 5.82 -14.03
C LYS A 239 25.08 6.37 -13.96
N TYR A 240 24.60 6.54 -12.73
CA TYR A 240 23.41 7.32 -12.42
C TYR A 240 23.83 8.71 -11.96
N GLN A 241 23.24 9.75 -12.55
CA GLN A 241 23.39 11.12 -12.11
C GLN A 241 22.02 11.69 -11.74
N GLN A 242 21.83 12.06 -10.49
CA GLN A 242 20.67 12.86 -10.09
C GLN A 242 20.82 14.27 -10.69
N LEU A 243 19.84 14.69 -11.49
CA LEU A 243 19.81 16.01 -12.12
C LEU A 243 19.10 17.03 -11.25
N ALA A 244 17.95 16.66 -10.69
CA ALA A 244 17.14 17.51 -9.83
C ALA A 244 16.18 16.68 -8.98
N GLU A 245 15.72 17.26 -7.88
CA GLU A 245 14.74 16.67 -6.97
C GLU A 245 13.88 17.74 -6.33
N VAL A 246 12.62 17.41 -6.07
CA VAL A 246 11.73 18.21 -5.24
C VAL A 246 10.81 17.29 -4.44
N THR A 247 10.43 17.71 -3.25
CA THR A 247 9.40 17.05 -2.46
C THR A 247 8.21 17.96 -2.30
N MET A 248 7.01 17.50 -2.67
CA MET A 248 5.81 18.32 -2.61
C MET A 248 4.53 17.54 -2.32
N PRO A 249 3.49 18.18 -1.77
CA PRO A 249 2.19 17.54 -1.61
C PRO A 249 1.65 17.03 -2.96
N GLN A 250 0.90 15.94 -2.93
CA GLN A 250 0.17 15.50 -4.11
C GLN A 250 -0.96 16.50 -4.42
N THR A 251 -0.85 17.22 -5.53
CA THR A 251 -1.80 18.26 -5.94
C THR A 251 -2.74 17.84 -7.06
N PHE A 252 -2.55 16.66 -7.66
CA PHE A 252 -3.34 16.18 -8.79
C PHE A 252 -4.31 15.05 -8.37
N GLY A 253 -5.55 15.14 -8.84
CA GLY A 253 -6.58 14.09 -8.68
C GLY A 253 -6.62 13.12 -9.86
N GLY A 254 -7.19 11.93 -9.64
CA GLY A 254 -7.40 10.92 -10.67
C GLY A 254 -6.21 10.00 -10.94
N VAL A 255 -6.23 9.34 -12.10
CA VAL A 255 -5.19 8.40 -12.53
C VAL A 255 -4.00 9.18 -13.09
N PRO A 256 -2.78 9.02 -12.56
CA PRO A 256 -1.62 9.74 -13.06
C PRO A 256 -1.01 9.10 -14.30
N PHE A 257 -0.30 9.91 -15.09
CA PHE A 257 0.63 9.46 -16.12
C PHE A 257 1.80 10.44 -16.26
N VAL A 258 2.91 10.02 -16.84
CA VAL A 258 4.08 10.89 -17.07
C VAL A 258 4.18 11.25 -18.55
N THR A 259 4.53 12.50 -18.82
CA THR A 259 4.90 12.97 -20.16
C THR A 259 6.34 13.42 -20.19
N PHE A 260 7.02 13.09 -21.28
CA PHE A 260 8.27 13.70 -21.70
C PHE A 260 7.94 14.57 -22.92
N VAL A 261 7.93 15.87 -22.74
CA VAL A 261 7.63 16.85 -23.80
C VAL A 261 8.94 17.44 -24.25
N GLU A 262 9.32 17.25 -25.51
CA GLU A 262 10.45 17.95 -26.10
C GLU A 262 9.96 19.28 -26.66
N VAL A 263 10.61 20.37 -26.25
CA VAL A 263 10.33 21.72 -26.75
C VAL A 263 11.52 22.17 -27.57
N GLN A 264 11.24 22.68 -28.77
CA GLN A 264 12.21 23.33 -29.64
C GLN A 264 11.93 24.83 -29.56
N GLN A 265 12.80 25.56 -28.88
CA GLN A 265 12.63 26.99 -28.66
C GLN A 265 13.54 27.77 -29.59
N ALA A 266 12.94 28.57 -30.46
CA ALA A 266 13.67 29.43 -31.37
C ALA A 266 14.58 30.41 -30.62
N LYS A 267 15.74 30.73 -31.21
CA LYS A 267 16.66 31.75 -30.69
C LYS A 267 15.97 33.08 -30.37
N MET A 268 16.45 33.76 -29.34
CA MET A 268 15.97 35.09 -28.93
C MET A 268 14.45 35.17 -28.68
N THR A 269 13.84 34.09 -28.19
CA THR A 269 12.39 34.07 -27.89
C THR A 269 12.13 33.86 -26.40
N SER A 270 10.97 34.33 -25.95
CA SER A 270 10.47 34.02 -24.62
C SER A 270 8.96 33.79 -24.62
N PHE A 271 8.48 33.03 -23.64
CA PHE A 271 7.05 32.83 -23.42
C PHE A 271 6.78 32.43 -21.96
N ILE A 272 5.57 32.70 -21.47
CA ILE A 272 5.15 32.37 -20.10
C ILE A 272 4.66 30.93 -20.06
N ASN A 273 5.15 30.15 -19.10
CA ASN A 273 4.66 28.81 -18.82
C ASN A 273 3.23 28.88 -18.30
N GLN A 274 2.32 28.21 -19.02
CA GLN A 274 0.95 27.96 -18.58
C GLN A 274 0.69 26.45 -18.45
N ASP A 275 1.75 25.64 -18.49
CA ASP A 275 1.67 24.20 -18.29
C ASP A 275 1.82 23.85 -16.79
N GLY A 276 1.49 22.61 -16.44
CA GLY A 276 1.63 22.10 -15.09
C GLY A 276 3.09 21.96 -14.61
N PRO A 277 3.28 21.67 -13.32
CA PRO A 277 4.59 21.50 -12.73
C PRO A 277 5.38 20.35 -13.36
N GLY A 278 6.72 20.44 -13.32
CA GLY A 278 7.61 19.40 -13.84
C GLY A 278 9.07 19.80 -13.86
N PHE A 279 9.93 18.87 -14.26
CA PHE A 279 11.35 19.16 -14.47
C PHE A 279 11.59 19.72 -15.87
N VAL A 280 12.26 20.86 -15.94
CA VAL A 280 12.85 21.41 -17.15
C VAL A 280 14.28 20.91 -17.25
N TYR A 281 14.58 20.10 -18.26
CA TYR A 281 15.92 19.57 -18.53
C TYR A 281 16.48 20.18 -19.82
N ALA A 282 17.58 20.93 -19.70
CA ALA A 282 18.25 21.57 -20.83
C ALA A 282 19.07 20.54 -21.61
N TYR A 283 18.59 20.11 -22.78
CA TYR A 283 19.24 19.05 -23.56
C TYR A 283 20.27 19.60 -24.55
N GLN A 284 19.95 20.69 -25.23
CA GLN A 284 20.83 21.37 -26.18
C GLN A 284 20.77 22.89 -25.93
N GLY A 285 21.92 23.46 -25.57
CA GLY A 285 22.02 24.86 -25.17
C GLY A 285 21.60 25.10 -23.70
N THR A 286 21.75 26.35 -23.26
CA THR A 286 21.44 26.81 -21.91
C THR A 286 20.03 27.41 -21.86
N HIS A 287 19.17 26.94 -20.97
CA HIS A 287 17.79 27.40 -20.89
C HIS A 287 17.59 28.38 -19.73
N ASP A 288 17.04 29.57 -19.99
CA ASP A 288 16.76 30.55 -18.95
C ASP A 288 15.34 30.43 -18.43
N PHE A 289 15.20 30.51 -17.12
CA PHE A 289 13.95 30.33 -16.40
C PHE A 289 13.76 31.49 -15.42
N ALA A 290 12.91 32.46 -15.77
CA ALA A 290 12.72 33.69 -15.00
C ALA A 290 11.37 33.71 -14.28
N ARG A 291 11.33 34.14 -13.01
CA ARG A 291 10.05 34.39 -12.32
C ARG A 291 9.45 35.73 -12.77
N ASN A 292 8.11 35.81 -12.75
CA ASN A 292 7.37 37.05 -13.04
C ASN A 292 7.67 38.20 -12.07
N ASP A 293 8.35 37.95 -10.94
CA ASP A 293 8.82 38.98 -10.00
C ASP A 293 10.02 39.80 -10.54
N GLY A 294 10.58 39.42 -11.70
CA GLY A 294 11.56 40.20 -12.45
C GLY A 294 12.99 40.18 -11.90
N GLU A 295 13.24 39.64 -10.70
CA GLU A 295 14.54 39.72 -10.04
C GLU A 295 15.38 38.43 -10.11
N ARG A 296 14.78 37.26 -10.37
CA ARG A 296 15.49 35.97 -10.40
C ARG A 296 15.37 35.26 -11.74
N VAL A 297 16.49 35.24 -12.47
CA VAL A 297 16.72 34.36 -13.63
C VAL A 297 17.53 33.16 -13.16
N PHE A 298 16.99 31.97 -13.34
CA PHE A 298 17.70 30.71 -13.15
C PHE A 298 18.20 30.23 -14.51
N VAL A 299 19.51 30.17 -14.65
CA VAL A 299 20.18 29.67 -15.86
C VAL A 299 20.36 28.16 -15.71
N VAL A 300 19.73 27.37 -16.58
CA VAL A 300 19.85 25.92 -16.61
C VAL A 300 20.85 25.53 -17.68
N GLU A 301 22.08 25.24 -17.27
CA GLU A 301 23.14 24.78 -18.18
C GLU A 301 22.75 23.48 -18.90
N GLN A 302 23.32 23.27 -20.09
CA GLN A 302 23.13 22.03 -20.83
C GLN A 302 23.48 20.81 -19.97
N GLY A 303 22.61 19.80 -19.97
CA GLY A 303 22.73 18.61 -19.16
C GLY A 303 22.30 18.78 -17.70
N LYS A 304 21.77 19.95 -17.31
CA LYS A 304 21.18 20.20 -15.99
C LYS A 304 19.66 20.26 -16.06
N ALA A 305 19.02 20.12 -14.89
CA ALA A 305 17.58 20.25 -14.76
C ALA A 305 17.20 21.11 -13.57
N VAL A 306 16.00 21.68 -13.62
CA VAL A 306 15.37 22.43 -12.53
C VAL A 306 13.89 22.10 -12.45
N TRP A 307 13.29 22.24 -11.27
CA TRP A 307 11.86 22.10 -11.11
C TRP A 307 11.12 23.41 -11.42
N SER A 308 10.07 23.31 -12.23
CA SER A 308 9.05 24.34 -12.46
C SER A 308 7.78 23.98 -11.68
N ASP A 309 7.24 24.92 -10.91
CA ASP A 309 5.95 24.74 -10.21
C ASP A 309 4.72 24.95 -11.13
N GLY A 310 4.92 25.30 -12.41
CA GLY A 310 3.87 25.46 -13.41
C GLY A 310 3.15 26.81 -13.40
N THR A 311 3.51 27.74 -12.50
CA THR A 311 2.88 29.07 -12.44
C THR A 311 3.95 30.15 -12.35
N ASP A 312 3.77 31.24 -13.09
CA ASP A 312 4.59 32.46 -12.98
C ASP A 312 6.06 32.38 -13.43
N PHE A 313 6.37 31.49 -14.37
CA PHE A 313 7.69 31.40 -14.98
C PHE A 313 7.69 31.73 -16.47
N GLU A 314 8.65 32.53 -16.91
CA GLU A 314 8.96 32.79 -18.31
C GLU A 314 10.14 31.92 -18.76
N HIS A 315 9.92 31.11 -19.81
CA HIS A 315 10.96 30.38 -20.51
C HIS A 315 11.63 31.30 -21.51
N ARG A 316 12.94 31.52 -21.37
CA ARG A 316 13.71 32.41 -22.25
C ARG A 316 14.82 31.63 -22.95
N ASN A 317 14.96 31.84 -24.26
CA ASN A 317 16.15 31.47 -25.02
C ASN A 317 16.91 32.78 -25.32
N PRO A 318 17.92 33.14 -24.52
CA PRO A 318 18.70 34.36 -24.73
C PRO A 318 19.79 34.20 -25.79
N SER A 319 19.96 33.00 -26.36
CA SER A 319 21.04 32.69 -27.28
C SER A 319 20.67 33.00 -28.73
N ASP A 320 21.68 33.10 -29.59
CA ASP A 320 21.56 33.26 -31.03
C ASP A 320 21.36 31.91 -31.77
N GLN A 321 21.18 30.82 -31.02
CA GLN A 321 20.92 29.47 -31.50
C GLN A 321 19.57 28.95 -31.00
N ASP A 322 18.97 28.03 -31.76
CA ASP A 322 17.79 27.32 -31.29
C ASP A 322 18.17 26.37 -30.14
N GLN A 323 17.25 26.22 -29.19
CA GLN A 323 17.44 25.40 -27.99
C GLN A 323 16.48 24.23 -27.98
N ARG A 324 16.91 23.15 -27.32
CA ARG A 324 16.08 21.99 -27.07
C ARG A 324 16.11 21.62 -25.60
N TRP A 325 14.94 21.47 -25.03
CA TRP A 325 14.78 21.08 -23.65
C TRP A 325 13.56 20.19 -23.47
N TYR A 326 13.51 19.46 -22.36
CA TYR A 326 12.40 18.59 -22.04
C TYR A 326 11.64 19.12 -20.83
N LEU A 327 10.31 19.12 -20.89
CA LEU A 327 9.46 19.14 -19.70
C LEU A 327 9.05 17.71 -19.36
N ILE A 328 9.42 17.27 -18.16
CA ILE A 328 9.04 15.97 -17.61
C ILE A 328 8.08 16.19 -16.45
N SER A 329 6.82 15.79 -16.64
CA SER A 329 5.74 16.09 -15.70
C SER A 329 4.90 14.86 -15.41
N LEU A 330 4.52 14.72 -14.14
CA LEU A 330 3.41 13.87 -13.71
C LEU A 330 2.11 14.64 -13.92
N ARG A 331 1.16 14.05 -14.63
CA ARG A 331 -0.10 14.67 -15.05
C ARG A 331 -1.29 13.85 -14.62
N SER A 332 -2.44 14.53 -14.48
CA SER A 332 -3.73 13.85 -14.31
C SER A 332 -4.25 13.38 -15.67
N ILE A 333 -4.92 12.23 -15.71
CA ILE A 333 -5.61 11.68 -16.88
C ILE A 333 -6.49 12.71 -17.62
N THR A 334 -7.03 13.70 -16.91
CA THR A 334 -7.85 14.78 -17.49
C THR A 334 -7.07 15.69 -18.45
N GLN A 335 -5.75 15.70 -18.38
CA GLN A 335 -4.85 16.46 -19.25
C GLN A 335 -4.37 15.65 -20.45
N ARG A 336 -4.75 14.37 -20.57
CA ARG A 336 -4.29 13.51 -21.67
C ARG A 336 -4.85 14.01 -23.00
N GLY A 337 -3.95 14.25 -23.95
CA GLY A 337 -4.30 14.78 -25.28
C GLY A 337 -4.61 16.28 -25.31
N ALA A 338 -4.51 17.00 -24.18
CA ALA A 338 -4.63 18.45 -24.17
C ALA A 338 -3.48 19.10 -24.96
N LYS A 339 -3.80 20.18 -25.69
CA LYS A 339 -2.79 20.97 -26.39
C LYS A 339 -1.92 21.71 -25.36
N LEU A 340 -0.61 21.56 -25.46
CA LEU A 340 0.35 22.25 -24.59
C LEU A 340 0.60 23.69 -25.09
N PRO A 341 1.00 24.62 -24.21
CA PRO A 341 1.13 26.05 -24.54
C PRO A 341 2.39 26.39 -25.36
N TYR A 342 3.16 25.40 -25.80
CA TYR A 342 4.41 25.60 -26.54
C TYR A 342 4.16 25.81 -28.04
N THR A 343 4.91 26.72 -28.66
CA THR A 343 4.80 27.00 -30.11
C THR A 343 5.31 25.84 -30.97
N ALA A 344 6.44 25.24 -30.59
CA ALA A 344 7.05 24.10 -31.29
C ALA A 344 7.46 23.03 -30.28
N TYR A 345 6.68 21.95 -30.22
CA TYR A 345 6.90 20.84 -29.30
C TYR A 345 6.48 19.51 -29.91
N ARG A 346 6.96 18.43 -29.30
CA ARG A 346 6.40 17.08 -29.46
C ARG A 346 6.26 16.40 -28.12
N ILE A 347 5.19 15.64 -27.94
CA ILE A 347 5.10 14.67 -26.84
C ILE A 347 6.03 13.51 -27.22
N ALA A 348 7.26 13.56 -26.71
CA ALA A 348 8.33 12.66 -27.08
C ALA A 348 8.09 11.25 -26.55
N TYR A 349 7.48 11.15 -25.36
CA TYR A 349 6.95 9.91 -24.79
C TYR A 349 5.85 10.22 -23.78
N GLN A 350 4.90 9.30 -23.67
CA GLN A 350 3.84 9.34 -22.68
C GLN A 350 3.61 7.94 -22.15
N THR A 351 3.51 7.81 -20.84
CA THR A 351 3.31 6.50 -20.20
C THR A 351 1.87 6.01 -20.37
N GLU A 352 1.69 4.71 -20.14
CA GLU A 352 0.39 4.18 -19.74
C GLU A 352 -0.06 4.80 -18.41
N ASP A 353 -1.27 4.47 -18.00
CA ASP A 353 -1.81 4.87 -16.70
C ASP A 353 -0.95 4.27 -15.58
N LEU A 354 -0.51 5.13 -14.66
CA LEU A 354 0.35 4.76 -13.56
C LEU A 354 -0.50 4.48 -12.32
N ARG A 355 0.02 3.64 -11.43
CA ARG A 355 -0.57 3.43 -10.11
C ARG A 355 -0.61 4.76 -9.35
N THR A 356 -1.78 5.14 -8.84
CA THR A 356 -1.93 6.35 -8.03
C THR A 356 -1.09 6.26 -6.75
N PRO A 357 -0.18 7.21 -6.51
CA PRO A 357 0.54 7.30 -5.24
C PRO A 357 -0.41 7.53 -4.06
N PRO A 358 -0.04 7.13 -2.82
CA PRO A 358 -0.85 7.38 -1.64
C PRO A 358 -1.04 8.89 -1.39
N ALA A 359 -2.30 9.35 -1.32
CA ALA A 359 -2.68 10.77 -1.26
C ALA A 359 -2.18 11.54 -0.03
N VAL A 360 -1.73 10.85 1.02
CA VAL A 360 -1.39 11.46 2.32
C VAL A 360 0.12 11.70 2.47
N LYS A 361 0.93 11.12 1.58
CA LYS A 361 2.36 11.38 1.54
C LYS A 361 2.64 12.50 0.54
N LYS A 362 3.63 13.33 0.86
CA LYS A 362 4.28 14.13 -0.18
C LYS A 362 4.94 13.18 -1.18
N LEU A 363 5.11 13.63 -2.41
CA LEU A 363 5.81 12.91 -3.45
C LEU A 363 7.19 13.53 -3.60
N VAL A 364 8.20 12.67 -3.54
CA VAL A 364 9.57 12.97 -3.97
C VAL A 364 9.61 12.73 -5.47
N HIS A 365 9.72 13.82 -6.21
CA HIS A 365 9.95 13.81 -7.65
C HIS A 365 11.45 13.91 -7.88
N GLN A 366 12.00 13.05 -8.71
CA GLN A 366 13.43 13.07 -9.03
C GLN A 366 13.64 12.81 -10.51
N LEU A 367 14.50 13.62 -11.12
CA LEU A 367 14.99 13.37 -12.47
C LEU A 367 16.43 12.87 -12.39
N GLY A 368 16.66 11.72 -13.01
CA GLY A 368 17.95 11.10 -13.17
C GLY A 368 18.37 11.01 -14.62
N TYR A 369 19.67 10.99 -14.83
CA TYR A 369 20.32 10.71 -16.10
C TYR A 369 21.17 9.46 -15.97
N ILE A 370 20.85 8.43 -16.75
CA ILE A 370 21.52 7.14 -16.74
C ILE A 370 22.39 7.04 -18.00
N THR A 371 23.65 6.67 -17.80
CA THR A 371 24.58 6.30 -18.88
C THR A 371 25.07 4.89 -18.64
N MET A 372 25.10 4.05 -19.67
CA MET A 372 25.71 2.73 -19.60
C MET A 372 26.47 2.44 -20.88
N ASP A 373 27.69 1.92 -20.75
CA ASP A 373 28.48 1.45 -21.88
C ASP A 373 27.92 0.15 -22.46
N ALA A 374 28.44 -0.26 -23.63
CA ALA A 374 28.08 -1.52 -24.27
C ALA A 374 28.19 -2.70 -23.28
N GLY A 375 27.15 -3.54 -23.24
CA GLY A 375 27.04 -4.66 -22.29
C GLY A 375 26.75 -4.27 -20.83
N GLY A 376 26.65 -2.98 -20.52
CA GLY A 376 26.35 -2.47 -19.18
C GLY A 376 24.96 -2.85 -18.66
N ARG A 377 24.86 -3.04 -17.34
CA ARG A 377 23.60 -3.28 -16.61
C ARG A 377 23.73 -2.84 -15.14
N PRO A 378 22.69 -2.26 -14.52
CA PRO A 378 22.62 -2.12 -13.08
C PRO A 378 22.42 -3.48 -12.40
N SER A 379 22.65 -3.54 -11.09
CA SER A 379 22.09 -4.61 -10.26
C SER A 379 20.57 -4.69 -10.43
N ALA A 380 19.99 -5.88 -10.28
CA ALA A 380 18.55 -6.01 -10.23
C ALA A 380 18.01 -5.27 -8.99
N HIS A 381 16.91 -4.52 -9.15
CA HIS A 381 16.37 -3.69 -8.08
C HIS A 381 14.87 -3.43 -8.26
N SER A 382 14.25 -2.85 -7.23
CA SER A 382 12.89 -2.33 -7.28
C SER A 382 12.82 -0.95 -6.64
N HIS A 383 11.85 -0.14 -7.02
CA HIS A 383 11.61 1.19 -6.44
C HIS A 383 10.35 1.19 -5.55
N GLY A 384 10.34 2.01 -4.50
CA GLY A 384 9.13 2.29 -3.71
C GLY A 384 8.14 3.20 -4.44
N GLY A 385 8.62 3.92 -5.45
CA GLY A 385 7.86 4.75 -6.36
C GLY A 385 7.75 4.17 -7.76
N THR A 386 7.10 4.93 -8.64
CA THR A 386 7.10 4.64 -10.08
C THR A 386 8.37 5.18 -10.71
N GLU A 387 9.03 4.38 -11.54
CA GLU A 387 10.08 4.83 -12.46
C GLU A 387 9.50 4.94 -13.88
N SER A 388 9.80 6.03 -14.58
CA SER A 388 9.49 6.19 -16.01
C SER A 388 10.77 6.54 -16.77
N LEU A 389 11.06 5.74 -17.79
CA LEU A 389 12.28 5.78 -18.58
C LEU A 389 12.00 6.37 -19.97
N TYR A 390 12.93 7.18 -20.47
CA TYR A 390 12.93 7.67 -21.85
C TYR A 390 14.33 7.58 -22.46
N VAL A 391 14.48 6.83 -23.55
CA VAL A 391 15.78 6.57 -24.19
C VAL A 391 16.14 7.72 -25.14
N LEU A 392 17.22 8.43 -24.82
CA LEU A 392 17.77 9.52 -25.62
C LEU A 392 18.76 9.03 -26.69
N LYS A 393 19.54 7.99 -26.36
CA LYS A 393 20.57 7.41 -27.23
C LYS A 393 20.69 5.91 -26.98
N GLY A 394 20.99 5.13 -28.01
CA GLY A 394 21.29 3.70 -27.90
C GLY A 394 20.04 2.83 -27.76
N LYS A 395 20.25 1.59 -27.30
CA LYS A 395 19.18 0.60 -27.07
C LYS A 395 19.39 -0.13 -25.75
N VAL A 396 18.29 -0.42 -25.06
CA VAL A 396 18.29 -1.12 -23.77
C VAL A 396 17.13 -2.11 -23.72
N GLU A 397 17.33 -3.23 -23.05
CA GLU A 397 16.29 -4.19 -22.70
C GLU A 397 15.92 -4.00 -21.24
N LEU A 398 14.64 -3.74 -20.98
CA LEU A 398 14.04 -3.77 -19.65
C LEU A 398 13.52 -5.17 -19.36
N LYS A 399 14.02 -5.80 -18.30
CA LYS A 399 13.56 -7.09 -17.79
C LYS A 399 12.83 -6.88 -16.48
N THR A 400 11.68 -7.52 -16.31
CA THR A 400 10.89 -7.49 -15.06
C THR A 400 10.65 -8.91 -14.55
N ASN A 401 10.47 -9.05 -13.24
CA ASN A 401 10.31 -10.34 -12.55
C ASN A 401 9.02 -11.13 -12.89
N ASP A 402 8.14 -10.56 -13.71
CA ASP A 402 7.03 -11.26 -14.36
C ASP A 402 7.46 -12.02 -15.63
N GLY A 403 8.76 -12.00 -15.96
CA GLY A 403 9.34 -12.61 -17.14
C GLY A 403 9.27 -11.75 -18.41
N ARG A 404 8.70 -10.54 -18.34
CA ARG A 404 8.58 -9.64 -19.49
C ARG A 404 9.96 -9.04 -19.84
N LYS A 405 10.24 -8.99 -21.13
CA LYS A 405 11.44 -8.37 -21.71
C LYS A 405 11.02 -7.38 -22.78
N THR A 406 11.35 -6.11 -22.59
CA THR A 406 10.97 -5.03 -23.48
C THR A 406 12.21 -4.32 -24.01
N GLN A 407 12.43 -4.38 -25.32
CA GLN A 407 13.51 -3.62 -25.95
C GLN A 407 13.04 -2.19 -26.23
N LEU A 408 13.85 -1.22 -25.83
CA LEU A 408 13.62 0.21 -25.96
C LEU A 408 14.80 0.82 -26.72
N GLY A 409 14.50 1.50 -27.83
CA GLY A 409 15.45 2.33 -28.58
C GLY A 409 15.14 3.82 -28.44
N VAL A 410 15.89 4.64 -29.18
CA VAL A 410 15.75 6.11 -29.18
C VAL A 410 14.29 6.54 -29.38
N GLY A 411 13.82 7.42 -28.51
CA GLY A 411 12.45 7.94 -28.56
C GLY A 411 11.39 7.01 -27.95
N GLN A 412 11.78 5.84 -27.46
CA GLN A 412 10.89 4.93 -26.74
C GLN A 412 11.11 5.04 -25.23
N GLY A 413 10.11 4.60 -24.47
CA GLY A 413 10.13 4.62 -23.03
C GLY A 413 9.28 3.51 -22.44
N ALA A 414 9.43 3.30 -21.13
CA ALA A 414 8.63 2.37 -20.36
C ALA A 414 8.48 2.90 -18.94
N SER A 415 7.46 2.41 -18.22
CA SER A 415 7.31 2.65 -16.80
C SER A 415 7.29 1.36 -16.02
N VAL A 416 7.85 1.41 -14.81
CA VAL A 416 7.88 0.31 -13.86
C VAL A 416 7.15 0.75 -12.59
N ASN A 417 6.13 -0.03 -12.24
CA ASN A 417 5.30 0.23 -11.07
C ASN A 417 6.07 -0.06 -9.77
N PRO A 418 5.65 0.56 -8.65
CA PRO A 418 6.24 0.32 -7.34
C PRO A 418 6.35 -1.17 -6.99
N GLY A 419 7.51 -1.59 -6.49
CA GLY A 419 7.78 -2.95 -6.02
C GLY A 419 8.04 -4.00 -7.12
N VAL A 420 7.90 -3.65 -8.40
CA VAL A 420 8.31 -4.54 -9.49
C VAL A 420 9.83 -4.60 -9.53
N VAL A 421 10.38 -5.81 -9.49
CA VAL A 421 11.82 -6.02 -9.63
C VAL A 421 12.17 -5.94 -11.10
N MET A 422 13.17 -5.14 -11.42
CA MET A 422 13.61 -4.85 -12.77
C MET A 422 15.14 -4.86 -12.92
N GLN A 423 15.58 -4.99 -14.15
CA GLN A 423 16.96 -4.76 -14.56
C GLN A 423 16.98 -4.23 -16.00
N LEU A 424 17.80 -3.21 -16.23
CA LEU A 424 18.14 -2.76 -17.58
C LEU A 424 19.36 -3.51 -18.09
N GLN A 425 19.44 -3.75 -19.39
CA GLN A 425 20.64 -4.29 -20.03
C GLN A 425 20.85 -3.62 -21.38
N VAL A 426 22.04 -3.06 -21.62
CA VAL A 426 22.37 -2.48 -22.93
C VAL A 426 22.32 -3.55 -24.02
N VAL A 427 21.71 -3.21 -25.16
CA VAL A 427 21.59 -4.08 -26.32
C VAL A 427 22.46 -3.56 -27.45
N GLY A 428 23.38 -4.38 -27.92
CA GLY A 428 24.35 -4.03 -28.96
C GLY A 428 25.61 -3.35 -28.42
N ASP A 429 26.36 -2.72 -29.33
CA ASP A 429 27.73 -2.24 -29.07
C ASP A 429 27.81 -0.72 -28.82
N GLU A 430 26.66 -0.04 -28.80
CA GLU A 430 26.59 1.41 -28.55
C GLU A 430 26.21 1.71 -27.10
N PRO A 431 26.78 2.77 -26.48
CA PRO A 431 26.36 3.22 -25.17
C PRO A 431 24.93 3.78 -25.19
N VAL A 432 24.21 3.62 -24.08
CA VAL A 432 22.85 4.13 -23.90
C VAL A 432 22.82 5.36 -23.00
N GLN A 433 21.90 6.28 -23.29
CA GLN A 433 21.58 7.44 -22.45
C GLN A 433 20.07 7.48 -22.21
N ILE A 434 19.66 7.58 -20.94
CA ILE A 434 18.26 7.49 -20.54
C ILE A 434 17.94 8.61 -19.55
N LEU A 435 16.82 9.30 -19.75
CA LEU A 435 16.20 10.10 -18.71
C LEU A 435 15.27 9.20 -17.90
N ALA A 436 15.46 9.20 -16.59
CA ALA A 436 14.65 8.44 -15.65
C ALA A 436 13.93 9.41 -14.71
N TYR A 437 12.61 9.34 -14.68
CA TYR A 437 11.77 10.14 -13.79
C TYR A 437 11.16 9.25 -12.72
N PHE A 438 11.39 9.61 -11.48
CA PHE A 438 10.89 8.90 -10.31
C PHE A 438 9.84 9.72 -9.60
N VAL A 439 8.77 9.05 -9.19
CA VAL A 439 7.75 9.59 -8.29
C VAL A 439 7.61 8.64 -7.12
N THR A 440 8.22 8.99 -6.00
CA THR A 440 8.31 8.12 -4.82
C THR A 440 7.57 8.77 -3.66
N PRO A 441 6.63 8.06 -3.00
CA PRO A 441 6.02 8.58 -1.78
C PRO A 441 7.09 8.84 -0.72
N GLU A 442 6.99 9.96 -0.01
CA GLU A 442 7.96 10.37 1.01
C GLU A 442 8.14 9.25 2.07
N GLY A 443 9.40 8.93 2.35
CA GLY A 443 9.79 7.86 3.27
C GLY A 443 9.78 6.44 2.70
N ASP A 444 9.29 6.23 1.47
CA ASP A 444 9.44 4.94 0.79
C ASP A 444 10.86 4.81 0.21
N PRO A 445 11.42 3.60 0.13
CA PRO A 445 12.79 3.41 -0.38
C PRO A 445 12.86 3.84 -1.84
N TRP A 446 13.82 4.71 -2.15
CA TRP A 446 14.09 5.09 -3.53
C TRP A 446 14.43 3.88 -4.38
N GLN A 447 15.36 3.03 -3.92
CA GLN A 447 15.73 1.78 -4.57
C GLN A 447 16.03 0.70 -3.53
N THR A 448 15.66 -0.54 -3.85
CA THR A 448 16.02 -1.74 -3.09
C THR A 448 16.69 -2.74 -4.04
N ASN A 449 17.99 -2.99 -3.84
CA ASN A 449 18.73 -3.98 -4.63
C ASN A 449 18.29 -5.40 -4.23
N VAL A 450 18.21 -6.28 -5.22
CA VAL A 450 17.96 -7.71 -5.00
C VAL A 450 19.08 -8.55 -5.59
N GLN A 451 19.36 -9.68 -4.93
CA GLN A 451 20.43 -10.58 -5.35
C GLN A 451 20.02 -11.57 -6.45
N THR A 452 18.74 -11.58 -6.84
CA THR A 452 18.20 -12.47 -7.87
C THR A 452 17.94 -11.69 -9.14
N LEU A 453 18.32 -12.26 -10.29
CA LEU A 453 18.00 -11.68 -11.59
C LEU A 453 16.48 -11.76 -11.83
N PRO A 454 15.84 -10.71 -12.38
CA PRO A 454 14.43 -10.73 -12.76
C PRO A 454 14.15 -11.70 -13.92
#